data_AF-A0A7W0U8Y5-F1
#
_entry.id   AF-A0A7W0U8Y5-F1
#
_cell.length_a   1.000
_cell.length_b   1.000
_cell.length_c   1.000
_cell.angle_alpha   90.00
_cell.angle_beta   90.00
_cell.angle_gamma   90.00
#
_symmetry.space_group_name_H-M   'P 1'
#
loop_
_entity.id
_entity.type
_entity.pdbx_description
1 polymer ?
#
loop_
_entity_poly.entity_id
_entity_poly.type
_entity_poly.pdbx_seq_one_letter_code
_entity_poly.pdbx_strand_id
1 'polypeptide(L)'
;MARDAEVLVVANLGPASDELLEALRRRTAEGPARFNLVIPATPHIPGVPDAAAPGIVEGEQQAENYLEEALEKLRSAGLEVDGNVGDAEPLASIEDATNLGHFDEIIISGRSGPVSRTLRTDLASKAKHATGLPVRYTEELV
;
A
#
# COMPACT_ATOMS: atom_id res chain seq x y z
N MET A 1 6.11 18.87 -20.86
CA MET A 1 6.51 17.48 -20.54
C MET A 1 5.59 17.05 -19.42
N ALA A 2 4.59 16.23 -19.71
CA ALA A 2 3.77 15.64 -18.66
C ALA A 2 4.71 14.70 -17.90
N ARG A 3 5.00 15.01 -16.63
CA ARG A 3 5.70 14.06 -15.77
C ARG A 3 4.71 12.95 -15.44
N ASP A 4 5.16 11.71 -15.48
CA ASP A 4 4.42 10.59 -14.93
C ASP A 4 4.18 10.87 -13.43
N ALA A 5 2.94 10.78 -12.98
CA ALA A 5 2.63 10.99 -11.56
C ALA A 5 3.13 9.78 -10.76
N GLU A 6 3.96 10.00 -9.75
CA GLU A 6 4.45 8.91 -8.90
C GLU A 6 3.51 8.74 -7.70
N VAL A 7 2.89 7.56 -7.59
CA VAL A 7 1.88 7.28 -6.57
C VAL A 7 2.35 6.12 -5.71
N LEU A 8 2.55 6.37 -4.42
CA LEU A 8 2.89 5.34 -3.45
C LEU A 8 1.60 4.66 -2.98
N VAL A 9 1.46 3.37 -3.24
CA VAL A 9 0.31 2.57 -2.81
C VAL A 9 0.75 1.68 -1.65
N VAL A 10 0.16 1.84 -0.47
CA VAL A 10 0.48 0.99 0.68
C VAL A 10 -0.70 0.08 0.97
N ALA A 11 -0.55 -1.23 0.75
CA ALA A 11 -1.61 -2.21 0.94
C ALA A 11 -1.31 -3.09 2.16
N ASN A 12 -2.14 -2.98 3.21
CA ASN A 12 -1.79 -3.58 4.50
C ASN A 12 -1.98 -5.10 4.56
N LEU A 13 -2.82 -5.75 3.73
CA LEU A 13 -3.18 -7.16 3.95
C LEU A 13 -3.99 -7.73 2.76
N GLY A 14 -3.33 -8.43 1.82
CA GLY A 14 -3.98 -9.28 0.82
C GLY A 14 -3.57 -9.03 -0.64
N PRO A 15 -3.91 -9.97 -1.55
CA PRO A 15 -3.70 -9.78 -2.98
C PRO A 15 -4.53 -8.59 -3.43
N ALA A 16 -3.95 -7.69 -4.23
CA ALA A 16 -4.64 -6.48 -4.70
C ALA A 16 -6.09 -6.79 -5.10
N SER A 17 -7.04 -6.25 -4.34
CA SER A 17 -8.44 -6.48 -4.67
C SER A 17 -8.81 -5.74 -5.93
N ASP A 18 -9.91 -6.19 -6.53
CA ASP A 18 -10.44 -5.59 -7.76
C ASP A 18 -10.72 -4.10 -7.59
N GLU A 19 -11.11 -3.65 -6.39
CA GLU A 19 -11.30 -2.22 -6.09
C GLU A 19 -10.01 -1.40 -6.19
N LEU A 20 -8.88 -1.91 -5.67
CA LEU A 20 -7.59 -1.24 -5.79
C LEU A 20 -7.16 -1.21 -7.26
N LEU A 21 -7.30 -2.33 -7.96
CA LEU A 21 -7.02 -2.45 -9.39
C LEU A 21 -7.82 -1.44 -10.21
N GLU A 22 -9.13 -1.33 -9.99
CA GLU A 22 -10.00 -0.37 -10.67
C GLU A 22 -9.61 1.08 -10.36
N ALA A 23 -9.27 1.39 -9.11
CA ALA A 23 -8.84 2.72 -8.70
C ALA A 23 -7.55 3.15 -9.43
N LEU A 24 -6.56 2.26 -9.47
CA LEU A 24 -5.29 2.51 -10.17
C LEU A 24 -5.52 2.59 -11.67
N ARG A 25 -6.35 1.70 -12.24
CA ARG A 25 -6.69 1.69 -13.67
C ARG A 25 -7.39 2.97 -14.11
N ARG A 26 -8.33 3.46 -13.30
CA ARG A 26 -9.02 4.73 -13.56
C ARG A 26 -8.02 5.89 -13.54
N ARG A 27 -7.05 5.87 -12.63
CA ARG A 27 -6.01 6.90 -12.54
C ARG A 27 -5.11 6.91 -13.76
N THR A 28 -4.67 5.75 -14.23
CA THR A 28 -3.84 5.62 -15.45
C THR A 28 -4.61 6.02 -16.71
N ALA A 29 -5.94 5.87 -16.71
CA ALA A 29 -6.78 6.36 -17.79
C ALA A 29 -6.88 7.89 -17.83
N GLU A 30 -6.64 8.60 -16.71
CA GLU A 30 -6.59 10.07 -16.65
C GLU A 30 -5.24 10.65 -17.11
N GLY A 31 -4.16 9.88 -17.01
CA GLY A 31 -2.83 10.28 -17.44
C GLY A 31 -1.76 9.25 -17.05
N PRO A 32 -0.53 9.38 -17.59
CA PRO A 32 0.56 8.47 -17.25
C PRO A 32 0.90 8.60 -15.76
N ALA A 33 0.82 7.48 -15.04
CA ALA A 33 1.07 7.39 -13.61
C ALA A 33 1.81 6.09 -13.32
N ARG A 34 2.81 6.17 -12.45
CA ARG A 34 3.56 5.04 -11.95
C ARG A 34 3.14 4.76 -10.53
N PHE A 35 2.83 3.51 -10.26
CA PHE A 35 2.37 3.09 -8.94
C PHE A 35 3.48 2.28 -8.28
N ASN A 36 3.80 2.59 -7.03
CA ASN A 36 4.73 1.79 -6.25
C ASN A 36 3.97 1.14 -5.11
N LEU A 37 3.72 -0.16 -5.21
CA LEU A 37 2.99 -0.95 -4.23
C LEU A 37 3.94 -1.39 -3.12
N VAL A 38 3.64 -1.01 -1.89
CA VAL A 38 4.40 -1.41 -0.71
C VAL A 38 3.51 -2.26 0.19
N ILE A 39 3.99 -3.48 0.46
CA ILE A 39 3.34 -4.39 1.41
C ILE A 39 4.23 -4.50 2.64
N PRO A 40 3.74 -4.16 3.84
CA PRO A 40 4.53 -4.28 5.06
C PRO A 40 4.81 -5.76 5.39
N ALA A 41 6.06 -6.05 5.76
CA ALA A 41 6.58 -7.38 6.06
C ALA A 41 5.79 -8.15 7.13
N THR A 42 5.24 -7.46 8.13
CA THR A 42 4.40 -8.10 9.14
C THR A 42 2.96 -7.63 8.99
N PRO A 43 2.04 -8.48 8.51
CA PRO A 43 0.64 -8.12 8.52
C PRO A 43 0.18 -7.95 9.96
N HIS A 44 -0.17 -6.73 10.36
CA HIS A 44 -0.83 -6.52 11.65
C HIS A 44 -2.26 -7.06 11.54
N ILE A 45 -2.47 -8.31 11.95
CA ILE A 45 -3.78 -8.95 11.89
C ILE A 45 -4.60 -8.44 13.08
N PRO A 46 -5.64 -7.61 12.87
CA PRO A 46 -6.44 -7.09 13.98
C PRO A 46 -7.08 -8.25 14.77
N GLY A 47 -6.78 -8.31 16.07
CA GLY A 47 -7.27 -9.37 16.97
C GLY A 47 -6.28 -10.52 17.21
N VAL A 48 -5.13 -10.53 16.52
CA VAL A 48 -4.03 -11.45 16.78
C VAL A 48 -2.93 -10.65 17.51
N PRO A 49 -2.46 -11.08 18.68
CA PRO A 49 -1.33 -10.42 19.33
C PRO A 49 -0.09 -10.52 18.43
N ASP A 50 0.77 -9.52 18.46
CA ASP A 50 2.00 -9.43 17.65
C ASP A 50 2.86 -10.71 17.74
N ALA A 51 2.85 -11.38 18.89
CA ALA A 51 3.52 -12.66 19.15
C ALA A 51 2.88 -13.90 18.48
N ALA A 52 1.68 -13.77 17.92
CA ALA A 52 0.96 -14.82 17.19
C ALA A 52 0.76 -14.46 15.70
N ALA A 53 1.23 -13.28 15.29
CA ALA A 53 1.50 -13.04 13.87
C ALA A 53 2.58 -14.03 13.41
N PRO A 54 2.58 -14.46 12.14
CA PRO A 54 3.71 -15.20 11.59
C PRO A 54 5.01 -14.47 11.93
N GLY A 55 6.06 -15.21 12.30
CA GLY A 55 7.35 -14.58 12.62
C GLY A 55 7.82 -13.71 11.45
N ILE A 56 8.69 -12.73 11.71
CA ILE A 56 9.11 -11.73 10.70
C ILE A 56 9.39 -12.36 9.32
N VAL A 57 10.14 -13.47 9.30
CA VAL A 57 10.46 -14.26 8.08
C VAL A 57 9.25 -14.92 7.40
N GLU A 58 8.27 -15.41 8.15
CA GLU A 58 7.04 -16.01 7.60
C GLU A 58 6.06 -14.92 7.11
N GLY A 59 6.05 -13.76 7.77
CA GLY A 59 5.32 -12.58 7.35
C GLY A 59 5.88 -12.00 6.05
N GLU A 60 7.20 -11.86 5.95
CA GLU A 60 7.90 -11.37 4.77
C GLU A 60 7.59 -12.24 3.55
N GLN A 61 7.73 -13.56 3.67
CA GLN A 61 7.45 -14.46 2.55
C GLN A 61 5.99 -14.39 2.10
N GLN A 62 5.06 -14.20 3.03
CA GLN A 62 3.65 -14.06 2.72
C GLN A 62 3.33 -12.68 2.09
N ALA A 63 4.00 -11.62 2.55
CA ALA A 63 3.94 -10.29 1.95
C ALA A 63 4.50 -10.30 0.52
N GLU A 64 5.62 -10.98 0.27
CA GLU A 64 6.19 -11.19 -1.06
C GLU A 64 5.20 -11.91 -1.99
N ASN A 65 4.60 -13.02 -1.54
CA ASN A 65 3.60 -13.73 -2.33
C ASN A 65 2.40 -12.84 -2.69
N TYR A 66 1.87 -12.09 -1.72
CA TYR A 66 0.78 -11.14 -2.00
C TYR A 66 1.19 -10.02 -2.94
N LEU A 67 2.44 -9.56 -2.83
CA LEU A 67 3.00 -8.54 -3.70
C LEU A 67 3.10 -9.06 -5.13
N GLU A 68 3.67 -10.25 -5.32
CA GLU A 68 3.78 -10.88 -6.64
C GLU A 68 2.41 -11.09 -7.28
N GLU A 69 1.44 -11.66 -6.54
CA GLU A 69 0.06 -11.84 -7.03
C GLU A 69 -0.60 -10.51 -7.42
N ALA A 70 -0.37 -9.45 -6.63
CA ALA A 70 -0.89 -8.11 -6.92
C ALA A 70 -0.23 -7.50 -8.17
N LEU A 71 1.10 -7.58 -8.26
CA LEU A 71 1.88 -7.06 -9.39
C LEU A 71 1.50 -7.78 -10.69
N GLU A 72 1.34 -9.10 -10.67
CA GLU A 72 0.92 -9.87 -11.82
C GLU A 72 -0.45 -9.41 -12.33
N LYS A 73 -1.44 -9.27 -11.45
CA LYS A 73 -2.78 -8.77 -11.82
C LYS A 73 -2.73 -7.37 -12.42
N LEU A 74 -2.01 -6.47 -11.77
CA LEU A 74 -1.89 -5.07 -12.19
C LEU A 74 -1.14 -4.93 -13.52
N ARG A 75 -0.02 -5.63 -13.69
CA ARG A 75 0.74 -5.64 -14.95
C ARG A 75 -0.03 -6.31 -16.08
N SER A 76 -0.79 -7.36 -15.79
CA SER A 76 -1.69 -8.00 -16.76
C SER A 76 -2.80 -7.06 -17.24
N ALA A 77 -3.23 -6.12 -16.38
CA ALA A 77 -4.14 -5.04 -16.75
C ALA A 77 -3.47 -3.89 -17.54
N GLY A 78 -2.15 -3.97 -17.80
CA GLY A 78 -1.40 -2.96 -18.55
C GLY A 78 -0.94 -1.76 -17.71
N LEU A 79 -0.86 -1.91 -16.39
CA LEU A 79 -0.46 -0.84 -15.47
C LEU A 79 1.05 -0.89 -15.20
N GLU A 80 1.69 0.27 -15.19
CA GLU A 80 3.06 0.43 -14.67
C GLU A 80 3.02 0.46 -13.14
N VAL A 81 3.08 -0.74 -12.55
CA VAL A 81 3.24 -0.92 -11.11
C VAL A 81 4.59 -1.56 -10.78
N ASP A 82 5.26 -0.99 -9.80
CA ASP A 82 6.41 -1.56 -9.13
C ASP A 82 6.04 -1.97 -7.70
N GLY A 83 6.82 -2.85 -7.09
CA GLY A 83 6.43 -3.46 -5.84
C GLY A 83 7.61 -3.75 -4.93
N ASN A 84 7.47 -3.41 -3.65
CA ASN A 84 8.49 -3.69 -2.65
C ASN A 84 7.88 -4.13 -1.32
N VAL A 85 8.57 -5.02 -0.61
CA VAL A 85 8.21 -5.36 0.77
C VAL A 85 8.85 -4.33 1.68
N GLY A 86 8.00 -3.64 2.43
CA GLY A 86 8.41 -2.59 3.35
C GLY A 86 8.55 -3.07 4.79
N ASP A 87 8.98 -2.17 5.66
CA ASP A 87 9.07 -2.41 7.10
C ASP A 87 7.78 -2.94 7.74
N ALA A 88 7.96 -3.64 8.86
CA ALA A 88 6.89 -4.15 9.72
C ALA A 88 5.90 -3.06 10.16
N GLU A 89 6.39 -1.82 10.35
CA GLU A 89 5.56 -0.66 10.65
C GLU A 89 5.13 0.05 9.35
N PRO A 90 3.81 0.17 9.07
CA PRO A 90 3.33 0.79 7.83
C PRO A 90 3.71 2.27 7.71
N LEU A 91 3.84 2.98 8.84
CA LEU A 91 4.29 4.38 8.83
C LEU A 91 5.78 4.46 8.45
N ALA A 92 6.63 3.66 9.08
CA ALA A 92 8.06 3.62 8.77
C ALA A 92 8.30 3.21 7.31
N SER A 93 7.52 2.25 6.81
CA SER A 93 7.54 1.84 5.41
C SER A 93 7.14 2.96 4.44
N ILE A 94 6.12 3.76 4.78
CA ILE A 94 5.75 4.95 4.00
C ILE A 94 6.89 5.97 4.01
N GLU A 95 7.44 6.27 5.18
CA GLU A 95 8.51 7.26 5.36
C GLU A 95 9.78 6.85 4.62
N ASP A 96 10.18 5.58 4.71
CA ASP A 96 11.34 5.05 4.00
C ASP A 96 11.13 5.11 2.48
N ALA A 97 9.97 4.63 2.00
CA ALA A 97 9.64 4.71 0.58
C ALA A 97 9.67 6.16 0.07
N THR A 98 9.01 7.09 0.76
CA THR A 98 9.03 8.52 0.38
C THR A 98 10.37 9.22 0.57
N ASN A 99 11.29 8.65 1.35
CA ASN A 99 12.65 9.15 1.48
C ASN A 99 13.56 8.57 0.38
N LEU A 100 13.29 7.35 -0.09
CA LEU A 100 14.00 6.70 -1.20
C LEU A 100 13.56 7.19 -2.58
N GLY A 101 12.30 7.62 -2.72
CA GLY A 101 11.70 8.06 -3.98
C GLY A 101 10.85 9.31 -3.84
N HIS A 102 10.63 10.02 -4.94
CA HIS A 102 9.71 11.16 -4.97
C HIS A 102 8.31 10.67 -5.36
N PHE A 103 7.33 10.89 -4.49
CA PHE A 103 5.92 10.61 -4.80
C PHE A 103 5.12 11.90 -4.80
N ASP A 104 4.15 12.01 -5.69
CA ASP A 104 3.19 13.12 -5.75
C ASP A 104 1.97 12.86 -4.86
N GLU A 105 1.65 11.59 -4.62
CA GLU A 105 0.48 11.17 -3.85
C GLU A 105 0.70 9.81 -3.17
N ILE A 106 0.02 9.60 -2.04
CA ILE A 106 0.04 8.35 -1.29
C ILE A 106 -1.39 7.79 -1.23
N ILE A 107 -1.57 6.53 -1.60
CA ILE A 107 -2.83 5.78 -1.51
C ILE A 107 -2.63 4.67 -0.48
N ILE A 108 -3.32 4.75 0.63
CA ILE A 108 -3.29 3.72 1.67
C ILE A 108 -4.53 2.85 1.50
N SER A 109 -4.33 1.56 1.28
CA SER A 109 -5.38 0.57 1.11
C SER A 109 -5.40 -0.35 2.32
N GLY A 110 -6.56 -0.45 2.97
CA GLY A 110 -6.72 -1.33 4.12
C GLY A 110 -8.14 -1.87 4.24
N ARG A 111 -8.23 -3.06 4.82
CA ARG A 111 -9.53 -3.71 5.07
C ARG A 111 -10.35 -2.93 6.09
N SER A 112 -11.63 -2.78 5.77
CA SER A 112 -12.62 -2.19 6.67
C SER A 112 -12.78 -3.07 7.92
N GLY A 113 -12.34 -2.57 9.08
CA GLY A 113 -12.54 -3.18 10.39
C GLY A 113 -12.85 -2.12 11.45
N PRO A 114 -13.70 -2.41 12.45
CA PRO A 114 -14.16 -1.42 13.44
C PRO A 114 -13.04 -0.84 14.32
N VAL A 115 -11.96 -1.61 14.52
CA VAL A 115 -10.75 -1.18 15.28
C VAL A 115 -9.74 -0.44 14.40
N SER A 116 -9.79 -0.66 13.08
CA SER A 116 -8.86 -0.06 12.12
C SER A 116 -9.19 1.40 11.78
N ARG A 117 -10.38 1.89 12.12
CA ARG A 117 -10.83 3.26 11.75
C ARG A 117 -10.05 4.37 12.46
N THR A 118 -9.74 4.18 13.74
CA THR A 118 -8.99 5.16 14.54
C THR A 118 -7.51 5.10 14.20
N LEU A 119 -6.94 3.89 14.06
CA LEU A 119 -5.57 3.65 13.57
C LEU A 119 -5.37 4.18 12.14
N ARG A 120 -6.36 4.03 11.25
CA ARG A 120 -6.37 4.61 9.89
C ARG A 120 -6.26 6.13 9.92
N THR A 121 -7.04 6.77 10.79
CA THR A 121 -7.05 8.24 10.89
C THR A 121 -5.70 8.73 11.42
N ASP A 122 -5.15 8.03 12.42
CA ASP A 122 -3.86 8.36 13.00
C ASP A 122 -2.71 8.14 12.00
N LEU A 123 -2.70 7.02 11.29
CA LEU A 123 -1.71 6.68 10.27
C LEU A 123 -1.76 7.66 9.08
N ALA A 124 -2.94 7.94 8.53
CA ALA A 124 -3.07 8.89 7.42
C ALA A 124 -2.67 10.31 7.83
N SER A 125 -3.02 10.73 9.05
CA SER A 125 -2.60 12.02 9.58
C SER A 125 -1.09 12.08 9.80
N LYS A 126 -0.47 11.03 10.35
CA LYS A 126 0.98 10.92 10.56
C LYS A 126 1.73 10.86 9.24
N ALA A 127 1.31 10.01 8.31
CA ALA A 127 1.91 9.91 6.98
C ALA A 127 1.83 11.26 6.25
N LYS A 128 0.67 11.94 6.28
CA LYS A 128 0.54 13.28 5.71
C LYS A 128 1.48 14.29 6.37
N HIS A 129 1.63 14.22 7.69
CA HIS A 129 2.48 15.15 8.44
C HIS A 129 3.98 14.88 8.26
N ALA A 130 4.38 13.61 8.07
CA ALA A 130 5.74 13.19 7.84
C ALA A 130 6.19 13.47 6.40
N THR A 131 5.35 13.10 5.43
CA THR A 131 5.67 13.20 3.99
C THR A 131 5.30 14.55 3.38
N GLY A 132 4.33 15.26 3.94
CA GLY A 132 3.77 16.47 3.36
C GLY A 132 2.90 16.25 2.12
N LEU A 133 2.67 14.99 1.72
CA LEU A 133 1.96 14.63 0.49
C LEU A 133 0.46 14.43 0.72
N PRO A 134 -0.37 14.58 -0.34
CA PRO A 134 -1.77 14.19 -0.26
C PRO A 134 -1.88 12.68 -0.02
N VAL A 135 -2.52 12.31 1.09
CA VAL A 135 -2.81 10.92 1.44
C VAL A 135 -4.29 10.64 1.15
N ARG A 136 -4.56 9.67 0.28
CA ARG A 136 -5.89 9.09 0.04
C ARG A 136 -5.98 7.73 0.69
N TYR A 137 -7.18 7.37 1.13
CA TYR A 137 -7.43 6.05 1.65
C TYR A 137 -8.51 5.36 0.83
N THR A 138 -8.20 4.15 0.37
CA THR A 138 -9.16 3.25 -0.29
C THR A 138 -9.55 2.16 0.69
N GLU A 139 -10.86 1.99 0.86
CA GLU A 139 -11.39 0.86 1.61
C GLU A 139 -11.46 -0.33 0.67
N GLU A 140 -10.96 -1.47 1.13
CA GLU A 140 -11.06 -2.73 0.41
C GLU A 140 -12.16 -3.57 1.05
N LEU A 141 -13.22 -3.86 0.28
CA LEU A 141 -14.31 -4.75 0.67
C LEU A 141 -13.93 -6.20 0.33
N VAL A 142 -14.13 -7.09 1.31
CA VAL A 142 -14.05 -8.56 1.15
C VAL A 142 -15.27 -9.08 0.39
#